data_AF-A0A966DFV9-F1
#
_entry.id   AF-A0A966DFV9-F1
#
_cell.length_a   1.000
_cell.length_b   1.000
_cell.length_c   1.000
_cell.angle_alpha   90.00
_cell.angle_beta   90.00
_cell.angle_gamma   90.00
#
_symmetry.space_group_name_H-M   'P 1'
#
loop_
_entity.id
_entity.type
_entity.pdbx_description
1 polymer ?
#
loop_
_entity_poly.entity_id
_entity_poly.type
_entity_poly.pdbx_seq_one_letter_code
_entity_poly.pdbx_strand_id
1 'polypeptide(L)' 'MDLREFGAYVAQLRKAKKVSQEQLSRDLGISRATISSLENGTSSDVGIKKILHILDYLGYELTCKEKSPFPTFEELRDER' A
#
# COMPACT_ATOMS: atom_id res chain seq x y z
N MET A 1 8.15 8.33 -2.63
CA MET A 1 7.35 7.39 -1.82
C MET A 1 8.13 6.98 -0.58
N ASP A 2 7.84 7.66 0.54
CA ASP A 2 8.16 7.21 1.89
C ASP A 2 7.10 6.19 2.41
N LEU A 3 7.29 5.67 3.62
CA LEU A 3 6.36 4.68 4.21
C LEU A 3 4.94 5.23 4.42
N ARG A 4 4.81 6.52 4.74
CA ARG A 4 3.51 7.15 4.98
C ARG A 4 2.76 7.35 3.66
N GLU A 5 3.47 7.79 2.63
CA GLU A 5 2.95 7.89 1.26
C GLU A 5 2.47 6.53 0.76
N PHE A 6 3.27 5.47 0.97
CA PHE A 6 2.89 4.10 0.62
C PHE A 6 1.65 3.63 1.40
N GLY A 7 1.63 3.82 2.72
CA GLY A 7 0.50 3.44 3.57
C GLY A 7 -0.80 4.13 3.16
N ALA A 8 -0.75 5.44 2.93
CA ALA A 8 -1.88 6.22 2.46
C ALA A 8 -2.37 5.74 1.08
N TYR A 9 -1.45 5.41 0.18
CA TYR A 9 -1.78 4.84 -1.13
C TYR A 9 -2.50 3.49 -0.99
N VAL A 10 -2.00 2.57 -0.18
CA VAL A 10 -2.68 1.29 0.10
C VAL A 10 -4.09 1.51 0.66
N ALA A 11 -4.27 2.49 1.55
CA ALA A 11 -5.58 2.83 2.09
C ALA A 11 -6.55 3.34 0.99
N GLN A 12 -6.05 4.12 0.03
CA GLN A 12 -6.83 4.57 -1.12
C GLN A 12 -7.26 3.40 -2.00
N LEU A 13 -6.34 2.48 -2.32
CA LEU A 13 -6.64 1.27 -3.08
C LEU A 13 -7.73 0.42 -2.42
N ARG A 14 -7.62 0.22 -1.10
CA ARG A 14 -8.63 -0.50 -0.33
C ARG A 14 -10.01 0.18 -0.41
N LYS A 15 -10.05 1.50 -0.22
CA LYS A 15 -11.30 2.28 -0.30
C LYS A 15 -11.90 2.27 -1.69
N ALA A 16 -11.09 2.35 -2.75
CA ALA A 16 -11.55 2.25 -4.13
C ALA A 16 -12.24 0.92 -4.42
N LYS A 17 -11.78 -0.17 -3.79
CA LYS A 17 -12.42 -1.49 -3.83
C LYS A 17 -13.58 -1.67 -2.84
N LYS A 18 -13.96 -0.63 -2.08
CA LYS A 18 -15.01 -0.66 -1.05
C LYS A 18 -14.80 -1.72 0.05
N VAL A 19 -13.55 -2.10 0.28
CA VAL A 19 -13.17 -3.05 1.34
C VAL A 19 -12.93 -2.26 2.64
N SER A 20 -13.44 -2.72 3.78
CA SER A 20 -13.11 -2.11 5.07
C SER A 20 -11.83 -2.72 5.66
N GLN A 21 -11.16 -2.02 6.59
CA GLN A 21 -10.00 -2.60 7.29
C GLN A 21 -10.38 -3.89 8.04
N GLU A 22 -11.61 -3.94 8.54
CA GLU A 22 -12.16 -5.10 9.25
C GLU A 22 -12.39 -6.29 8.29
N GLN A 23 -12.90 -6.02 7.08
CA GLN A 23 -13.04 -7.05 6.05
C GLN A 23 -11.67 -7.61 5.65
N LEU A 24 -10.71 -6.72 5.34
CA LEU A 24 -9.35 -7.11 4.98
C LEU A 24 -8.66 -7.90 6.10
N SER A 25 -8.90 -7.51 7.36
CA SER A 25 -8.40 -8.21 8.56
C SER A 25 -8.88 -9.65 8.60
N ARG A 26 -10.19 -9.87 8.42
CA ARG A 26 -10.78 -11.21 8.43
C ARG A 26 -10.29 -12.06 7.26
N ASP A 27 -10.26 -11.50 6.05
CA ASP A 27 -9.95 -12.26 4.84
C ASP A 27 -8.48 -12.71 4.80
N LEU A 28 -7.57 -11.90 5.36
CA LEU A 28 -6.14 -12.19 5.35
C LEU A 28 -5.59 -12.74 6.66
N GLY A 29 -6.42 -12.82 7.71
CA GLY A 29 -5.96 -13.19 9.06
C GLY A 29 -4.90 -12.23 9.62
N ILE A 30 -4.94 -10.96 9.22
CA ILE A 30 -4.04 -9.90 9.68
C ILE A 30 -4.81 -9.05 10.67
N SER A 31 -4.23 -8.72 11.83
CA SER A 31 -4.95 -7.87 12.80
C SER A 31 -5.34 -6.52 12.17
N ARG A 32 -6.56 -6.05 12.46
CA ARG A 32 -7.02 -4.72 12.05
C ARG A 32 -6.05 -3.62 12.48
N ALA A 33 -5.42 -3.76 13.66
CA ALA A 33 -4.41 -2.82 14.14
C ALA A 33 -3.18 -2.77 13.21
N THR A 34 -2.68 -3.93 12.74
CA THR A 34 -1.57 -3.99 11.76
C THR A 34 -1.93 -3.32 10.44
N ILE A 35 -3.15 -3.52 9.93
CA ILE A 35 -3.63 -2.86 8.72
C ILE A 35 -3.70 -1.35 8.94
N SER A 36 -4.25 -0.91 10.08
CA SER A 36 -4.32 0.51 10.43
C SER A 36 -2.93 1.14 10.57
N SER A 37 -1.99 0.46 11.19
CA SER A 37 -0.61 0.97 11.33
C SER A 37 0.14 1.02 10.00
N LEU A 38 -0.10 0.05 9.10
CA LEU A 38 0.39 0.10 7.72
C LEU A 38 -0.18 1.32 6.99
N GLU A 39 -1.50 1.47 7.00
CA GLU A 39 -2.20 2.54 6.27
C GLU A 39 -1.85 3.95 6.76
N ASN A 40 -1.49 4.08 8.04
CA ASN A 40 -1.04 5.35 8.62
C ASN A 40 0.49 5.53 8.59
N GLY A 41 1.25 4.52 8.15
CA GLY A 41 2.71 4.54 8.14
C GLY A 41 3.33 4.67 9.55
N THR A 42 2.65 4.20 10.60
CA THR A 42 3.07 4.39 12.00
C THR A 42 3.82 3.19 12.59
N SER A 43 3.77 2.03 11.94
CA SER A 43 4.48 0.81 12.38
C SER A 43 5.80 0.61 11.65
N SER A 44 6.85 0.32 12.40
CA SER A 44 8.17 -0.09 11.90
C SER A 44 8.20 -1.52 11.32
N ASP A 45 7.26 -2.39 11.69
CA ASP A 45 7.40 -3.85 11.55
C ASP A 45 6.23 -4.57 10.85
N VAL A 46 5.63 -3.96 9.81
CA VAL A 46 4.74 -4.74 8.94
C VAL A 46 5.61 -5.56 7.99
N GLY A 47 5.77 -6.85 8.32
CA GLY A 47 6.58 -7.76 7.50
C GLY A 47 6.13 -7.78 6.04
N ILE A 48 7.10 -7.78 5.11
CA ILE A 48 6.88 -7.70 3.66
C ILE A 48 5.85 -8.72 3.14
N LYS A 49 5.80 -9.93 3.73
CA LYS A 49 4.81 -10.95 3.38
C LYS A 49 3.36 -10.46 3.54
N LYS A 50 3.07 -9.72 4.61
CA LYS A 50 1.73 -9.15 4.84
C LYS A 50 1.41 -8.08 3.81
N ILE A 51 2.40 -7.26 3.44
CA ILE A 51 2.24 -6.22 2.42
C ILE A 51 1.91 -6.87 1.07
N LEU A 52 2.66 -7.89 0.66
CA LEU A 52 2.41 -8.61 -0.59
C LEU A 52 1.01 -9.24 -0.61
N HIS A 53 0.57 -9.88 0.48
CA HIS A 53 -0.77 -10.45 0.58
C HIS A 53 -1.88 -9.38 0.50
N ILE A 54 -1.67 -8.21 1.12
CA ILE A 54 -2.63 -7.10 1.05
C ILE A 54 -2.73 -6.58 -0.37
N LEU A 55 -1.59 -6.36 -1.04
CA LEU A 55 -1.58 -5.89 -2.44
C LEU A 55 -2.26 -6.91 -3.36
N ASP A 56 -1.93 -8.19 -3.22
CA ASP A 56 -2.52 -9.28 -4.02
C ASP A 56 -4.04 -9.37 -3.84
N TYR A 57 -4.52 -9.32 -2.59
CA TYR A 57 -5.96 -9.24 -2.30
C TYR A 57 -6.61 -8.00 -2.93
N LEU A 58 -5.90 -6.88 -2.93
CA LEU A 58 -6.34 -5.65 -3.59
C LEU A 58 -6.13 -5.71 -5.10
N GLY A 59 -5.65 -6.80 -5.69
CA GLY A 59 -5.44 -6.99 -7.13
C GLY A 59 -4.28 -6.17 -7.69
N TYR A 60 -3.25 -5.93 -6.88
CA TYR A 60 -2.02 -5.23 -7.24
C TYR A 60 -0.81 -6.11 -6.93
N GLU A 61 0.27 -5.90 -7.67
CA GLU A 61 1.56 -6.54 -7.42
C GLU A 61 2.63 -5.49 -7.07
N LEU A 62 3.70 -5.93 -6.41
CA LEU A 62 4.84 -5.09 -6.08
C LEU A 62 5.99 -5.39 -7.05
N THR A 63 6.39 -4.40 -7.84
CA THR A 63 7.51 -4.52 -8.79
C THR A 63 8.65 -3.58 -8.42
N CYS A 64 9.89 -4.05 -8.57
CA CYS A 64 11.07 -3.19 -8.46
C CYS A 64 11.40 -2.60 -9.84
N LYS A 65 11.59 -1.28 -9.91
CA LYS A 65 12.09 -0.58 -11.11
C LYS A 65 13.47 0.03 -10.82
N GLU A 66 14.36 0.05 -11.81
CA GLU A 66 15.64 0.77 -11.69
C GLU A 66 15.37 2.27 -11.50
N LYS A 67 16.14 2.93 -10.63
CA LYS A 67 16.03 4.37 -10.46
C LYS A 67 16.61 5.06 -11.69
N SER A 68 15.75 5.73 -12.46
CA SER A 68 16.17 6.60 -13.56
C SER A 68 16.61 7.96 -13.02
N PRO A 69 17.73 8.54 -13.51
CA PRO A 69 18.11 9.92 -13.19
C PRO A 69 17.16 10.95 -13.83
N PHE A 70 16.36 10.53 -14.81
CA PHE A 70 15.36 11.36 -15.47
C PHE A 70 13.95 10.98 -15.01
N PRO A 71 13.07 11.97 -14.73
CA PRO A 71 11.69 11.71 -14.35
C PRO A 71 10.94 11.04 -15.50
N THR A 72 10.02 10.15 -15.16
CA THR A 72 9.11 9.53 -16.11
C THR A 72 8.06 10.54 -16.59
N PHE A 73 7.44 10.28 -17.73
CA PHE A 73 6.37 11.13 -18.27
C PHE A 73 5.20 11.31 -17.28
N GLU A 74 4.83 10.24 -16.57
CA GLU A 74 3.78 10.28 -15.55
C GLU A 74 4.17 11.19 -14.36
N GLU A 75 5.42 11.09 -13.90
CA GLU A 75 5.95 11.95 -12.82
C GLU A 75 5.92 13.44 -13.21
N LEU A 76 6.22 13.77 -14.47
CA LEU A 76 6.14 15.15 -14.98
C LEU A 76 4.70 15.67 -15.14
N ARG A 77 3.74 14.77 -15.37
CA ARG A 77 2.32 15.13 -15.54
C ARG A 77 1.67 15.45 -14.20
N ASP A 78 2.02 14.71 -13.16
CA ASP A 78 1.44 14.84 -11.82
C ASP A 78 2.04 16.02 -11.01
N GLU A 79 3.09 16.69 -11.52
CA GLU A 79 3.71 17.90 -10.93
C GLU A 79 2.99 19.22 -11.28
N ARG A 80 1.97 19.22 -12.14
CA ARG A 80 1.21 20.43 -12.56
C ARG A 80 -0.15 20.51 -11.89
#